data_AF-A0A1I1J0X2-F1
#
_entry.id   AF-A0A1I1J0X2-F1
#
_cell.length_a   1.000
_cell.length_b   1.000
_cell.length_c   1.000
_cell.angle_alpha   90.00
_cell.angle_beta   90.00
_cell.angle_gamma   90.00
#
_symmetry.space_group_name_H-M   'P 1'
#
loop_
_entity.id
_entity.type
_entity.pdbx_description
1 polymer ?
#
loop_
_entity_poly.entity_id
_entity_poly.type
_entity_poly.pdbx_seq_one_letter_code
_entity_poly.pdbx_strand_id
1 'polypeptide(L)'
;MLVAALVDAYVDRLFSADGEAEDILEYRSRVATQSPALGSIMALCSGRVRLVTEAVAVPIADYGALAVEDFMVSLYNDHSVQRLRLNGSDMMKTLAEAIAALDGF
;
A
#
# COMPACT_ATOMS: atom_id res chain seq x y z
N MET A 1 -2.85 -6.27 7.00
CA MET A 1 -3.74 -7.17 6.24
C MET A 1 -5.21 -6.79 6.34
N LEU A 2 -5.79 -6.61 7.55
CA LEU A 2 -7.20 -6.22 7.68
C LEU A 2 -7.55 -4.93 6.91
N VAL A 3 -6.78 -3.86 7.07
CA VAL A 3 -7.06 -2.58 6.39
C VAL A 3 -6.98 -2.73 4.87
N ALA A 4 -5.98 -3.44 4.36
CA ALA A 4 -5.86 -3.73 2.92
C ALA A 4 -7.09 -4.49 2.39
N ALA A 5 -7.59 -5.49 3.15
CA ALA A 5 -8.80 -6.22 2.79
C ALA A 5 -10.07 -5.34 2.86
N LEU A 6 -10.14 -4.40 3.81
CA LEU A 6 -11.25 -3.44 3.89
C LEU A 6 -11.24 -2.46 2.70
N VAL A 7 -10.07 -1.95 2.34
CA VAL A 7 -9.90 -1.09 1.15
C VAL A 7 -10.29 -1.85 -0.11
N ASP A 8 -9.84 -3.10 -0.26
CA ASP A 8 -10.20 -3.97 -1.40
C ASP A 8 -11.71 -4.21 -1.50
N ALA A 9 -12.35 -4.57 -0.38
CA ALA A 9 -13.80 -4.77 -0.32
C ALA A 9 -14.60 -3.46 -0.55
N TYR A 10 -14.03 -2.32 -0.19
CA TYR A 10 -14.68 -1.02 -0.44
C TYR A 10 -14.74 -0.70 -1.94
N VAL A 11 -13.73 -1.10 -2.72
CA VAL A 11 -13.78 -0.96 -4.19
C VAL A 11 -14.95 -1.75 -4.79
N ASP A 12 -15.21 -2.97 -4.29
CA ASP A 12 -16.35 -3.78 -4.74
C ASP A 12 -17.70 -3.14 -4.33
N ARG A 13 -17.72 -2.45 -3.19
CA ARG A 13 -18.88 -1.67 -2.77
C ARG A 13 -19.11 -0.46 -3.67
N LEU A 14 -18.06 0.23 -4.11
CA LEU A 14 -18.17 1.33 -5.08
C LEU A 14 -18.70 0.83 -6.42
N PHE A 15 -18.21 -0.32 -6.91
CA PHE A 15 -18.78 -0.97 -8.10
C PHE A 15 -20.28 -1.27 -7.91
N SER A 16 -20.67 -1.82 -6.76
CA SER A 16 -22.08 -2.15 -6.48
C SER A 16 -22.99 -0.91 -6.39
N ALA A 17 -22.42 0.27 -6.12
CA ALA A 17 -23.14 1.53 -6.08
C ALA A 17 -23.17 2.25 -7.45
N ASP A 18 -22.27 1.89 -8.37
CA ASP A 18 -22.23 2.40 -9.73
C ASP A 18 -23.26 1.66 -10.60
N GLY A 19 -24.43 2.28 -10.78
CA GLY A 19 -25.57 1.69 -11.50
C GLY A 19 -25.35 1.51 -13.01
N GLU A 20 -24.25 2.03 -13.58
CA GLU A 20 -23.89 1.86 -14.98
C GLU A 20 -22.81 0.79 -15.21
N ALA A 21 -22.14 0.33 -14.15
CA ALA A 21 -21.05 -0.63 -14.26
C ALA A 21 -21.58 -2.08 -14.38
N GLU A 22 -21.24 -2.77 -15.47
CA GLU A 22 -21.69 -4.15 -15.73
C GLU A 22 -20.61 -5.21 -15.45
N ASP A 23 -19.32 -4.86 -15.50
CA ASP A 23 -18.19 -5.78 -15.29
C ASP A 23 -17.24 -5.30 -14.17
N ILE A 24 -17.15 -6.08 -13.11
CA ILE A 24 -16.28 -5.82 -11.96
C ILE A 24 -14.79 -5.86 -12.32
N LEU A 25 -14.36 -6.71 -13.26
CA LEU A 25 -12.96 -6.82 -13.65
C LEU A 25 -12.52 -5.59 -14.44
N GLU A 26 -13.36 -5.11 -15.35
CA GLU A 26 -13.12 -3.86 -16.08
C GLU A 26 -13.13 -2.66 -15.12
N TYR A 27 -14.11 -2.61 -14.21
CA TYR A 27 -14.20 -1.56 -13.20
C TYR A 27 -12.93 -1.49 -12.34
N ARG A 28 -12.47 -2.62 -11.80
CA ARG A 28 -11.25 -2.70 -10.98
C ARG A 28 -10.00 -2.35 -11.78
N SER A 29 -9.95 -2.68 -13.08
CA SER A 29 -8.86 -2.26 -13.97
C SER A 29 -8.83 -0.73 -14.15
N ARG A 30 -9.99 -0.11 -14.33
CA ARG A 30 -10.14 1.35 -14.42
C ARG A 30 -9.69 2.03 -13.12
N VAL A 31 -10.16 1.55 -11.96
CA VAL A 31 -9.76 2.06 -10.64
C VAL A 31 -8.24 1.92 -10.44
N ALA A 32 -7.66 0.78 -10.80
CA ALA A 32 -6.21 0.56 -10.70
C ALA A 32 -5.40 1.51 -11.60
N THR A 33 -5.96 1.87 -12.76
CA THR A 33 -5.33 2.83 -13.69
C THR A 33 -5.38 4.25 -13.14
N GLN A 34 -6.49 4.63 -12.52
CA GLN A 34 -6.67 5.96 -11.91
C GLN A 34 -5.88 6.11 -10.59
N SER A 35 -5.79 5.03 -9.81
CA SER A 35 -5.03 4.98 -8.56
C SER A 35 -4.15 3.72 -8.51
N PRO A 36 -2.84 3.85 -8.82
CA PRO A 36 -1.89 2.75 -8.73
C PRO A 36 -1.78 2.14 -7.32
N ALA A 37 -2.02 2.96 -6.28
CA ALA A 37 -2.04 2.50 -4.89
C ALA A 37 -3.19 1.53 -4.65
N LEU A 38 -4.43 1.87 -5.06
CA LEU A 38 -5.57 0.96 -5.01
C LEU A 38 -5.31 -0.31 -5.85
N GLY A 39 -4.74 -0.15 -7.05
CA GLY A 39 -4.31 -1.27 -7.88
C GLY A 39 -3.36 -2.24 -7.16
N SER A 40 -2.39 -1.72 -6.42
CA SER A 40 -1.43 -2.51 -5.65
C SER A 40 -2.10 -3.26 -4.49
N ILE A 41 -3.04 -2.63 -3.78
CA ILE A 41 -3.82 -3.27 -2.71
C ILE A 41 -4.71 -4.40 -3.27
N MET A 42 -5.39 -4.16 -4.39
CA MET A 42 -6.20 -5.17 -5.06
C MET A 42 -5.35 -6.37 -5.54
N ALA A 43 -4.16 -6.10 -6.08
CA ALA A 43 -3.22 -7.15 -6.45
C ALA A 43 -2.73 -7.95 -5.25
N LEU A 44 -2.54 -7.29 -4.09
CA LEU A 44 -2.14 -7.95 -2.84
C LEU A 44 -3.26 -8.87 -2.33
N CYS A 45 -4.49 -8.38 -2.25
CA CYS A 45 -5.64 -9.16 -1.75
C CYS A 45 -6.00 -10.33 -2.66
N SER A 46 -5.80 -10.18 -3.98
CA SER A 46 -5.94 -11.29 -4.94
C SER A 46 -4.78 -12.29 -4.94
N GLY A 47 -3.72 -12.04 -4.16
CA GLY A 47 -2.54 -12.90 -4.07
C GLY A 47 -1.60 -12.84 -5.29
N ARG A 48 -1.82 -11.90 -6.22
CA ARG A 48 -0.97 -11.69 -7.40
C ARG A 48 0.38 -11.08 -7.04
N VAL A 49 0.42 -10.33 -5.95
CA VAL A 49 1.66 -9.80 -5.37
C VAL A 49 1.75 -10.17 -3.90
N ARG A 50 2.97 -10.13 -3.36
CA ARG A 50 3.25 -10.52 -1.97
C ARG A 50 3.94 -9.40 -1.24
N LEU A 51 3.70 -9.36 0.06
CA LEU A 51 4.46 -8.54 0.97
C LEU A 51 5.81 -9.19 1.25
N VAL A 52 6.86 -8.40 1.24
CA VAL A 52 8.20 -8.83 1.64
C VAL A 52 8.71 -7.91 2.72
N THR A 53 9.49 -8.47 3.65
CA THR A 53 10.28 -7.67 4.58
C THR A 53 11.66 -7.46 3.99
N GLU A 54 12.09 -6.20 3.93
CA GLU A 54 13.35 -5.81 3.30
C GLU A 54 14.13 -4.91 4.27
N ALA A 55 15.46 -5.07 4.32
CA ALA A 55 16.33 -4.12 4.98
C ALA A 55 16.49 -2.90 4.07
N VAL A 56 16.04 -1.74 4.54
CA VAL A 56 16.11 -0.48 3.80
C VAL A 56 17.12 0.42 4.49
N ALA A 57 18.15 0.83 3.76
CA ALA A 57 19.13 1.78 4.24
C ALA A 57 18.45 3.12 4.59
N VAL A 58 18.82 3.68 5.73
CA VAL A 58 18.37 5.00 6.17
C VAL A 58 19.53 5.98 6.03
N PRO A 59 19.43 6.97 5.14
CA PRO A 59 20.40 8.06 5.07
C PRO A 59 20.49 8.80 6.40
N ILE A 60 21.71 9.20 6.80
CA ILE A 60 21.94 9.93 8.06
C ILE A 60 21.09 11.19 8.16
N ALA A 61 20.83 11.87 7.03
CA ALA A 61 19.98 13.07 6.98
C ALA A 61 18.54 12.82 7.46
N ASP A 62 18.05 11.58 7.34
CA ASP A 62 16.67 11.20 7.67
C ASP A 62 16.53 10.69 9.12
N TYR A 63 17.63 10.62 9.88
CA TYR A 63 17.62 10.07 11.25
C TYR A 63 16.72 10.86 12.21
N GLY A 64 16.63 12.18 12.03
CA GLY A 64 15.76 13.01 12.86
C GLY A 64 14.27 12.75 12.64
N ALA A 65 13.88 12.09 11.55
CA ALA A 65 12.51 11.72 11.24
C ALA A 65 12.16 10.26 11.62
N LEU A 66 13.15 9.46 12.04
CA LEU A 66 12.91 8.10 12.50
C LEU A 66 12.25 8.10 13.88
N ALA A 67 11.38 7.13 14.11
CA ALA A 67 10.99 6.75 15.46
C ALA A 67 12.24 6.33 16.24
N VAL A 68 12.26 6.58 17.56
CA VAL A 68 13.44 6.31 18.40
C VAL A 68 13.88 4.85 18.29
N GLU A 69 12.92 3.93 18.22
CA GLU A 69 13.17 2.50 18.10
C GLU A 69 13.85 2.16 16.76
N ASP A 70 13.34 2.71 15.66
CA ASP A 70 13.91 2.54 14.32
C ASP A 70 15.32 3.13 14.24
N PHE A 71 15.53 4.30 14.84
CA PHE A 71 16.84 4.94 14.94
C PHE A 71 17.82 4.04 15.68
N MET A 72 17.46 3.56 16.87
CA MET A 72 18.31 2.67 17.67
C MET A 72 18.64 1.38 16.91
N VAL A 73 17.67 0.75 16.25
CA VAL A 73 17.89 -0.45 15.42
C VAL A 73 18.87 -0.17 14.28
N SER A 74 18.74 0.98 13.60
CA SER A 74 19.61 1.34 12.48
C SER A 74 21.09 1.43 12.86
N LEU A 75 21.40 1.86 14.09
CA LEU A 75 22.77 1.95 14.59
C LEU A 75 23.47 0.58 14.69
N TYR A 76 22.69 -0.50 14.87
CA TYR A 76 23.22 -1.86 14.98
C TYR A 76 23.11 -2.68 13.69
N ASN A 77 22.39 -2.17 12.68
CA ASN A 77 22.08 -2.89 11.44
C ASN A 77 22.63 -2.16 10.20
N ASP A 78 23.89 -1.73 10.25
CA ASP A 78 24.57 -1.06 9.14
C ASP A 78 23.73 0.09 8.54
N HIS A 79 23.18 0.93 9.41
CA HIS A 79 22.35 2.07 9.03
C HIS A 79 21.07 1.68 8.28
N SER A 80 20.50 0.50 8.54
CA SER A 80 19.26 0.01 7.90
C SER A 80 18.16 -0.36 8.88
N VAL A 81 16.91 -0.29 8.42
CA VAL A 81 15.73 -0.72 9.18
C VAL A 81 14.88 -1.69 8.35
N GLN A 82 14.19 -2.61 9.02
CA GLN A 82 13.29 -3.53 8.34
C GLN A 82 12.00 -2.81 7.96
N ARG A 83 11.65 -2.81 6.68
CA ARG A 83 10.41 -2.25 6.15
C ARG A 83 9.59 -3.33 5.49
N LEU A 84 8.27 -3.18 5.55
CA LEU A 84 7.32 -4.01 4.83
C LEU A 84 7.08 -3.39 3.45
N ARG A 85 7.32 -4.15 2.39
CA ARG A 85 7.34 -3.67 1.01
C ARG A 85 6.29 -4.36 0.17
N LEU A 86 5.67 -3.59 -0.72
CA LEU A 86 4.72 -4.06 -1.73
C LEU A 86 5.20 -3.53 -3.08
N ASN A 87 5.61 -4.43 -3.99
CA ASN A 87 6.16 -4.07 -5.30
C ASN A 87 7.32 -3.04 -5.24
N GLY A 88 8.18 -3.14 -4.23
CA GLY A 88 9.31 -2.20 -4.05
C GLY A 88 8.92 -0.84 -3.47
N SER A 89 7.65 -0.63 -3.11
CA SER A 89 7.17 0.54 -2.38
C SER A 89 6.94 0.23 -0.91
N ASP A 90 7.04 1.24 -0.05
CA ASP A 90 6.68 1.10 1.36
C ASP A 90 5.17 0.83 1.50
N MET A 91 4.82 -0.27 2.20
CA MET A 91 3.44 -0.71 2.31
C MET A 91 2.56 0.30 3.05
N MET A 92 3.07 0.97 4.09
CA MET A 92 2.28 1.93 4.86
C MET A 92 1.98 3.17 4.04
N LYS A 93 2.96 3.65 3.25
CA LYS A 93 2.74 4.73 2.29
C LYS A 93 1.71 4.34 1.23
N THR A 94 1.85 3.17 0.61
CA THR A 94 0.88 2.69 -0.39
C THR A 94 -0.53 2.57 0.19
N LEU A 95 -0.66 2.12 1.44
CA LEU A 95 -1.97 2.04 2.10
C LEU A 95 -2.58 3.42 2.37
N ALA A 96 -1.77 4.39 2.81
CA ALA A 96 -2.23 5.76 3.03
C ALA A 96 -2.70 6.41 1.72
N GLU A 97 -1.94 6.25 0.64
CA GLU A 97 -2.32 6.73 -0.70
C GLU A 97 -3.60 6.06 -1.21
N ALA A 98 -3.76 4.75 -0.98
CA ALA A 98 -4.96 4.02 -1.35
C ALA A 98 -6.20 4.52 -0.59
N ILE A 99 -6.09 4.77 0.72
CA ILE A 99 -7.17 5.31 1.54
C ILE A 99 -7.55 6.72 1.07
N ALA A 100 -6.56 7.60 0.85
CA ALA A 100 -6.81 8.95 0.36
C ALA A 100 -7.46 8.96 -1.03
N ALA A 101 -7.12 7.99 -1.88
CA ALA A 101 -7.76 7.85 -3.19
C ALA A 101 -9.25 7.50 -3.09
N LEU A 102 -9.68 6.77 -2.05
CA LEU A 102 -11.10 6.43 -1.85
C LEU A 102 -11.97 7.67 -1.58
N ASP A 103 -11.43 8.74 -1.00
CA ASP A 103 -12.17 10.00 -0.81
C ASP A 103 -12.47 10.71 -2.13
N GLY A 104 -11.81 10.31 -3.23
CA GLY A 104 -11.99 10.87 -4.57
C GLY A 104 -12.98 10.12 -5.47
N PHE A 105 -13.58 9.02 -5.00
CA PHE A 105 -14.56 8.20 -5.72
C PHE A 105 -15.95 8.30 -5.07
#